data_AF-A0A7S2XKK4-F1
#
_entry.id   AF-A0A7S2XKK4-F1
#
_cell.length_a   1.000
_cell.length_b   1.000
_cell.length_c   1.000
_cell.angle_alpha   90.00
_cell.angle_beta   90.00
_cell.angle_gamma   90.00
#
_symmetry.space_group_name_H-M   'P 1'
#
loop_
_entity.id
_entity.type
_entity.pdbx_description
1 polymer ?
#
loop_
_entity_poly.entity_id
_entity_poly.type
_entity_poly.pdbx_seq_one_letter_code
_entity_poly.pdbx_strand_id
1 'polypeptide(L)'
;FLDSWCRETISLLSVAMRTLYEKVDVEATDPNIVTVRCGVHVLFLLIDMMFGVYTTGLDDNLVEESVDARNVKEGDSFYYSKSSNGSEVELPRVHVKVMKVHKDDFPNLYFTIRPTDESQGSERQTVASRLKTRQFPPTSRPIEDKAIDKRERQNMEDIILSRLVKPYLEASSIATKNQTVLEAAAECINIMVSRCGLTGKGGLGTTRYDVFQILSSIERKILNSLAHSEDQVSSLRALQLLSSAMGAKPQFSATAVANNVSILNFDPLPITKAIVQFYELNGSQQHDISLDMSVLVWVSVSVSSIKDSDIIEQLFCLLSTMCSNIFDTEGGLREQAGRDNGKASEISYLLMKALYEMETRNLGMEPSDSEEQLLAQVIGLFATVMDSDKVAE
;
A
#
# COMPACT_ATOMS: atom_id res chain seq x y z
N PHE A 1 11.42 0.25 -27.44
CA PHE A 1 10.24 -0.49 -27.92
C PHE A 1 9.12 -0.45 -26.87
N LEU A 2 9.35 -0.96 -25.65
CA LEU A 2 8.35 -0.95 -24.56
C LEU A 2 7.82 0.45 -24.23
N ASP A 3 8.68 1.48 -24.13
CA ASP A 3 8.24 2.88 -23.89
C ASP A 3 7.21 3.36 -24.92
N SER A 4 7.41 3.05 -26.21
CA SER A 4 6.46 3.41 -27.27
C SER A 4 5.12 2.69 -27.10
N TRP A 5 5.13 1.43 -26.67
CA TRP A 5 3.91 0.67 -26.40
C TRP A 5 3.17 1.23 -25.19
N CYS A 6 3.87 1.57 -24.11
CA CYS A 6 3.27 2.25 -22.96
C CYS A 6 2.58 3.54 -23.38
N ARG A 7 3.23 4.38 -24.20
CA ARG A 7 2.65 5.65 -24.67
C ARG A 7 1.40 5.44 -25.53
N GLU A 8 1.42 4.43 -26.40
CA GLU A 8 0.26 4.10 -27.23
C GLU A 8 -0.89 3.56 -26.38
N THR A 9 -0.61 2.65 -25.43
CA THR A 9 -1.61 2.14 -24.47
C THR A 9 -2.21 3.28 -23.66
N ILE A 10 -1.40 4.21 -23.14
CA ILE A 10 -1.90 5.39 -22.41
C ILE A 10 -2.77 6.28 -23.30
N SER A 11 -2.39 6.46 -24.57
CA SER A 11 -3.19 7.23 -25.53
C SER A 11 -4.57 6.61 -25.75
N LEU A 12 -4.61 5.30 -26.04
CA LEU A 12 -5.84 4.54 -26.25
C LEU A 12 -6.73 4.53 -25.00
N LEU A 13 -6.12 4.28 -23.83
CA LEU A 13 -6.81 4.35 -22.54
C LEU A 13 -7.42 5.74 -22.30
N SER A 14 -6.67 6.81 -22.55
CA SER A 14 -7.14 8.17 -22.33
C SER A 14 -8.37 8.50 -23.19
N VAL A 15 -8.41 8.00 -24.43
CA VAL A 15 -9.58 8.13 -25.31
C VAL A 15 -10.76 7.32 -24.77
N ALA A 16 -10.57 6.03 -24.47
CA ALA A 16 -11.63 5.16 -23.98
C ALA A 16 -12.23 5.64 -22.65
N MET A 17 -11.38 6.05 -21.70
CA MET A 17 -11.79 6.61 -20.42
C MET A 17 -12.59 7.90 -20.60
N ARG A 18 -12.17 8.80 -21.49
CA ARG A 18 -12.91 10.04 -21.77
C ARG A 18 -14.30 9.75 -22.34
N THR A 19 -14.38 8.83 -23.30
CA THR A 19 -15.65 8.42 -23.91
C THR A 19 -16.60 7.80 -22.90
N LEU A 20 -16.09 7.04 -21.92
CA LEU A 20 -16.91 6.48 -20.85
C LEU A 20 -17.28 7.48 -19.75
N TYR A 21 -16.37 8.39 -19.42
CA TYR A 21 -16.52 9.32 -18.30
C TYR A 21 -17.72 10.27 -18.47
N GLU A 22 -18.07 10.57 -19.73
CA GLU A 22 -19.21 11.41 -20.07
C GLU A 22 -20.55 10.65 -20.03
N LYS A 23 -20.53 9.31 -19.97
CA LYS A 23 -21.73 8.48 -19.92
C LYS A 23 -22.09 8.10 -18.47
N VAL A 24 -23.31 8.42 -18.06
CA VAL A 24 -23.82 8.13 -16.70
C VAL A 24 -24.36 6.70 -16.57
N ASP A 25 -25.00 6.18 -17.62
CA ASP A 25 -25.56 4.83 -17.67
C ASP A 25 -24.94 4.05 -18.82
N VAL A 26 -23.95 3.21 -18.49
CA VAL A 26 -23.25 2.36 -19.46
C VAL A 26 -23.56 0.90 -19.13
N GLU A 27 -24.05 0.16 -20.11
CA GLU A 27 -24.23 -1.29 -19.96
C GLU A 27 -22.88 -1.97 -19.70
N ALA A 28 -22.87 -3.00 -18.83
CA ALA A 28 -21.64 -3.73 -18.49
C ALA A 28 -20.94 -4.34 -19.71
N THR A 29 -21.65 -4.51 -20.83
CA THR A 29 -21.18 -5.02 -22.12
C THR A 29 -20.63 -3.94 -23.05
N ASP A 30 -20.58 -2.66 -22.65
CA ASP A 30 -20.00 -1.60 -23.49
C ASP A 30 -18.52 -1.93 -23.79
N PRO A 31 -18.12 -1.97 -25.08
CA PRO A 31 -16.75 -2.33 -25.47
C PRO A 31 -15.69 -1.41 -24.87
N ASN A 32 -16.04 -0.17 -24.52
CA ASN A 32 -15.11 0.74 -23.86
C ASN A 32 -14.82 0.29 -22.42
N ILE A 33 -15.77 -0.34 -21.70
CA ILE A 33 -15.51 -0.88 -20.35
C ILE A 33 -14.42 -1.94 -20.46
N VAL A 34 -14.60 -2.90 -21.37
CA VAL A 34 -13.61 -3.95 -21.63
C VAL A 34 -12.27 -3.34 -22.04
N THR A 35 -12.28 -2.32 -22.91
CA THR A 35 -11.07 -1.62 -23.36
C THR A 35 -10.33 -0.96 -22.20
N VAL A 36 -11.03 -0.26 -21.30
CA VAL A 36 -10.42 0.37 -20.13
C VAL A 36 -9.80 -0.69 -19.20
N ARG A 37 -10.55 -1.75 -18.88
CA ARG A 37 -10.07 -2.83 -18.00
C ARG A 37 -8.82 -3.52 -18.57
N CYS A 38 -8.90 -3.97 -19.82
CA CYS A 38 -7.78 -4.61 -20.49
C CYS A 38 -6.61 -3.64 -20.68
N GLY A 39 -6.87 -2.38 -20.98
CA GLY A 39 -5.84 -1.37 -21.17
C GLY A 39 -5.05 -1.10 -19.89
N VAL A 40 -5.70 -1.01 -18.73
CA VAL A 40 -5.02 -0.84 -17.43
C VAL A 40 -4.15 -2.06 -17.13
N HIS A 41 -4.65 -3.27 -17.39
CA HIS A 41 -3.88 -4.51 -17.23
C HIS A 41 -2.63 -4.53 -18.13
N VAL A 42 -2.80 -4.21 -19.41
CA VAL A 42 -1.70 -4.15 -20.37
C VAL A 42 -0.69 -3.07 -19.97
N LEU A 43 -1.16 -1.91 -19.51
CA LEU A 43 -0.29 -0.84 -19.02
C LEU A 43 0.53 -1.32 -17.81
N PHE A 44 -0.11 -1.97 -16.85
CA PHE A 44 0.57 -2.58 -15.71
C PHE A 44 1.68 -3.54 -16.16
N LEU A 45 1.37 -4.49 -17.06
CA LEU A 45 2.34 -5.47 -17.55
C LEU A 45 3.50 -4.81 -18.32
N LEU A 46 3.22 -3.82 -19.16
CA LEU A 46 4.26 -3.12 -19.92
C LEU A 46 5.20 -2.33 -18.99
N ILE A 47 4.65 -1.63 -18.01
CA ILE A 47 5.43 -0.88 -17.01
C ILE A 47 6.23 -1.85 -16.14
N ASP A 48 5.63 -2.97 -15.73
CA ASP A 48 6.34 -4.00 -14.98
C ASP A 48 7.48 -4.63 -15.81
N MET A 49 7.31 -4.85 -17.10
CA MET A 49 8.40 -5.31 -17.97
C MET A 49 9.50 -4.25 -18.16
N MET A 50 9.14 -2.97 -18.17
CA MET A 50 10.11 -1.87 -18.29
C MET A 50 10.93 -1.69 -17.02
N PHE A 51 10.27 -1.74 -15.87
CA PHE A 51 10.81 -1.22 -14.62
C PHE A 51 10.94 -2.28 -13.52
N GLY A 52 10.29 -3.43 -13.68
CA GLY A 52 10.10 -4.45 -12.64
C GLY A 52 9.13 -4.00 -11.54
N VAL A 53 9.02 -4.85 -10.51
CA VAL A 53 8.49 -4.43 -9.21
C VAL A 53 9.38 -3.29 -8.74
N TYR A 54 8.80 -2.12 -8.44
CA TYR A 54 9.50 -1.17 -7.60
C TYR A 54 9.47 -1.77 -6.20
N THR A 55 10.39 -2.70 -5.95
CA THR A 55 10.77 -3.01 -4.58
C THR A 55 11.26 -1.68 -4.09
N THR A 56 10.48 -1.05 -3.21
CA THR A 56 10.80 0.23 -2.63
C THR A 56 12.29 0.28 -2.38
N GLY A 57 12.99 1.05 -3.21
CA GLY A 57 13.89 2.04 -2.69
C GLY A 57 13.03 2.96 -1.83
N LEU A 58 12.59 2.49 -0.66
CA LEU A 58 12.76 3.25 0.56
C LEU A 58 14.20 3.70 0.41
N ASP A 59 14.42 4.94 -0.01
CA ASP A 59 15.71 5.50 -0.42
C ASP A 59 16.87 4.56 -0.08
N ASP A 60 17.75 4.21 -1.02
CA ASP A 60 19.07 3.65 -0.64
C ASP A 60 19.78 4.56 0.41
N ASN A 61 19.21 5.75 0.72
CA ASN A 61 19.48 6.65 1.84
C ASN A 61 18.49 6.68 3.07
N LEU A 62 17.28 6.10 3.07
CA LEU A 62 16.31 6.16 4.20
C LEU A 62 15.92 4.81 4.79
N VAL A 63 16.08 3.69 4.08
CA VAL A 63 16.20 2.36 4.70
C VAL A 63 17.51 1.72 4.28
N GLU A 64 18.59 2.51 4.33
CA GLU A 64 19.75 1.97 5.01
C GLU A 64 19.24 1.43 6.35
N GLU A 65 19.43 0.14 6.66
CA GLU A 65 19.17 -0.43 8.00
C GLU A 65 19.89 0.47 9.02
N SER A 66 19.20 1.52 9.47
CA SER A 66 19.78 2.56 10.28
C SER A 66 19.97 1.88 11.59
N VAL A 67 21.23 1.74 11.98
CA VAL A 67 21.56 1.05 13.20
C VAL A 67 20.88 1.81 14.34
N ASP A 68 19.95 1.16 15.04
CA ASP A 68 19.36 1.75 16.23
C ASP A 68 20.49 1.93 17.24
N ALA A 69 20.79 3.20 17.54
CA ALA A 69 21.89 3.58 18.43
C ALA A 69 21.79 2.91 19.80
N ARG A 70 20.57 2.57 20.26
CA ARG A 70 20.30 1.93 21.56
C ARG A 70 20.72 0.46 21.59
N ASN A 71 20.80 -0.18 20.43
CA ASN A 71 21.10 -1.61 20.31
C ASN A 71 22.59 -1.90 20.04
N VAL A 72 23.40 -0.87 19.77
CA VAL A 72 24.83 -0.99 19.50
C VAL A 72 25.62 -1.32 20.77
N LYS A 73 26.48 -2.33 20.70
CA LYS A 73 27.37 -2.76 21.76
C LYS A 73 28.84 -2.69 21.33
N GLU A 74 29.72 -2.58 22.32
CA GLU A 74 31.16 -2.71 22.08
C GLU A 74 31.46 -4.11 21.54
N GLY A 75 32.25 -4.17 20.47
CA GLY A 75 32.56 -5.40 19.77
C GLY A 75 31.72 -5.67 18.52
N ASP A 76 30.58 -4.99 18.35
CA ASP A 76 29.74 -5.15 17.16
C ASP A 76 30.48 -4.71 15.89
N SER A 77 30.16 -5.34 14.77
CA SER A 77 30.76 -5.06 13.46
C SER A 77 29.73 -4.51 12.50
N PHE A 78 30.10 -3.44 11.80
CA PHE A 78 29.24 -2.71 10.88
C PHE A 78 30.06 -2.25 9.67
N TYR A 79 29.37 -1.66 8.70
CA TYR A 79 29.95 -0.95 7.57
C TYR A 79 29.80 0.56 7.80
N TYR A 80 30.89 1.30 7.63
CA TYR A 80 30.96 2.75 7.81
C TYR A 80 30.92 3.46 6.45
N SER A 81 29.97 4.40 6.28
CA SER A 81 29.89 5.27 5.11
C SER A 81 30.66 6.58 5.33
N LYS A 82 31.68 6.82 4.51
CA LYS A 82 32.47 8.04 4.54
C LYS A 82 31.77 9.10 3.69
N SER A 83 30.77 9.78 4.24
CA SER A 83 30.14 10.91 3.55
C SER A 83 31.17 12.03 3.34
N SER A 84 31.52 12.31 2.09
CA SER A 84 32.20 13.55 1.72
C SER A 84 31.15 14.63 1.52
N ASN A 85 31.27 15.70 2.29
CA ASN A 85 30.42 16.89 2.28
C ASN A 85 29.82 17.21 0.88
N GLY A 86 28.57 16.80 0.65
CA GLY A 86 27.76 17.24 -0.50
C GLY A 86 28.05 16.61 -1.87
N SER A 87 28.92 15.60 -1.98
CA SER A 87 29.11 14.88 -3.25
C SER A 87 28.29 13.58 -3.27
N GLU A 88 27.42 13.40 -4.28
CA GLU A 88 26.61 12.19 -4.53
C GLU A 88 27.44 10.93 -4.88
N VAL A 89 28.76 10.98 -4.73
CA VAL A 89 29.63 9.82 -4.95
C VAL A 89 29.74 9.05 -3.63
N GLU A 90 28.95 8.00 -3.49
CA GLU A 90 29.10 7.05 -2.39
C GLU A 90 30.46 6.35 -2.50
N LEU A 91 31.37 6.67 -1.58
CA LEU A 91 32.63 5.95 -1.43
C LEU A 91 32.36 4.52 -0.92
N PRO A 92 33.21 3.55 -1.29
CA PRO A 92 33.08 2.18 -0.80
C PRO A 92 33.07 2.15 0.73
N ARG A 93 32.08 1.43 1.28
CA ARG A 93 31.92 1.28 2.73
C ARG A 93 33.08 0.46 3.30
N VAL A 94 33.55 0.87 4.46
CA VAL A 94 34.66 0.19 5.15
C VAL A 94 34.08 -0.65 6.28
N HIS A 95 34.48 -1.92 6.38
CA HIS A 95 34.09 -2.75 7.51
C HIS A 95 34.80 -2.27 8.79
N VAL A 96 34.04 -2.03 9.85
CA VAL A 96 34.50 -1.43 11.09
C VAL A 96 33.97 -2.20 12.29
N LYS A 97 34.73 -2.17 13.38
CA LYS A 97 34.34 -2.69 14.68
C LYS A 97 34.10 -1.54 15.66
N VAL A 98 33.03 -1.61 16.44
CA VAL A 98 32.74 -0.67 17.52
C VAL A 98 33.69 -0.96 18.68
N MET A 99 34.54 0.00 19.00
CA MET A 99 35.51 -0.09 20.09
C MET A 99 34.96 0.46 21.40
N LYS A 100 34.14 1.52 21.33
CA LYS A 100 33.55 2.17 22.50
C LYS A 100 32.20 2.80 22.17
N VAL A 101 31.24 2.67 23.09
CA VAL A 101 29.93 3.37 23.03
C VAL A 101 29.94 4.52 24.04
N HIS A 102 29.79 5.76 23.57
CA HIS A 102 29.77 6.93 24.44
C HIS A 102 28.34 7.30 24.80
N LYS A 103 28.02 7.33 26.10
CA LYS A 103 26.66 7.56 26.63
C LYS A 103 26.48 8.94 27.27
N ASP A 104 27.53 9.76 27.27
CA ASP A 104 27.60 11.02 28.02
C ASP A 104 26.69 12.12 27.42
N ASP A 105 26.24 11.96 26.17
CA ASP A 105 25.39 12.91 25.41
C ASP A 105 24.03 12.31 25.01
N PHE A 106 23.39 11.54 25.90
CA PHE A 106 22.07 10.96 25.63
C PHE A 106 21.02 12.05 25.35
N PRO A 107 20.24 11.97 24.25
CA PRO A 107 19.98 10.79 23.41
C PRO A 107 20.90 10.61 22.18
N ASN A 108 21.86 11.52 21.95
CA ASN A 108 22.73 11.54 20.77
C ASN A 108 23.98 10.67 20.98
N LEU A 109 23.77 9.35 21.06
CA LEU A 109 24.87 8.40 21.21
C LEU A 109 25.85 8.49 20.04
N TYR A 110 27.15 8.43 20.35
CA TYR A 110 28.22 8.34 19.37
C TYR A 110 29.18 7.20 19.71
N PHE A 111 29.93 6.74 18.71
CA PHE A 111 30.70 5.50 18.77
C PHE A 111 32.14 5.75 18.33
N THR A 112 33.10 5.13 19.03
CA THR A 112 34.46 4.97 18.49
C THR A 112 34.51 3.69 17.68
N ILE A 113 34.91 3.78 16.42
CA ILE A 113 35.02 2.68 15.48
C ILE A 113 36.46 2.51 14.98
N ARG A 114 36.83 1.28 14.61
CA ARG A 114 38.12 0.94 13.99
C ARG A 114 37.92 0.08 12.74
N PRO A 115 38.52 0.43 11.59
CA PRO A 115 38.52 -0.45 10.41
C PRO A 115 39.12 -1.82 10.72
N THR A 116 38.48 -2.90 10.26
CA THR A 116 39.00 -4.27 10.47
C THR A 116 40.17 -4.62 9.54
N ASP A 117 40.22 -4.02 8.36
CA ASP A 117 41.18 -4.41 7.31
C ASP A 117 42.53 -3.68 7.42
N GLU A 118 42.62 -2.69 8.32
CA GLU A 118 43.85 -1.96 8.60
C GLU A 118 44.43 -2.42 9.94
N SER A 119 45.51 -3.21 9.90
CA SER A 119 46.24 -3.68 11.08
C SER A 119 46.84 -2.54 11.95
N GLN A 120 46.82 -1.31 11.43
CA GLN A 120 47.14 -0.06 12.16
C GLN A 120 46.09 1.04 11.90
N GLY A 121 44.82 0.66 11.74
CA GLY A 121 43.74 1.64 11.50
C GLY A 121 43.57 2.61 12.66
N SER A 122 43.57 3.92 12.35
CA SER A 122 43.26 4.97 13.32
C SER A 122 41.82 4.82 13.82
N GLU A 123 41.60 4.83 15.13
CA GLU A 123 40.26 4.94 15.70
C GLU A 123 39.60 6.26 15.26
N ARG A 124 38.29 6.22 15.02
CA ARG A 124 37.50 7.40 14.63
C ARG A 124 36.17 7.43 15.36
N GLN A 125 35.64 8.62 15.55
CA GLN A 125 34.30 8.80 16.10
C GLN A 125 33.25 8.89 14.98
N THR A 126 32.07 8.33 15.24
CA THR A 126 30.94 8.33 14.31
C THR A 126 29.60 8.31 15.07
N VAL A 127 28.51 8.48 14.34
CA VAL A 127 27.13 8.38 14.84
C VAL A 127 26.40 7.22 14.14
N ALA A 128 25.25 6.81 14.70
CA ALA A 128 24.51 5.63 14.25
C ALA A 128 24.05 5.74 12.78
N SER A 129 23.70 6.95 12.35
CA SER A 129 23.28 7.22 10.96
C SER A 129 24.34 6.90 9.91
N ARG A 130 25.63 6.83 10.29
CA ARG A 130 26.75 6.47 9.39
C ARG A 130 27.17 5.00 9.47
N LEU A 131 26.51 4.20 10.33
CA LEU A 131 26.73 2.76 10.46
C LEU A 131 25.65 1.98 9.71
N LYS A 132 26.04 0.86 9.12
CA LYS A 132 25.19 0.00 8.30
C LYS A 132 25.49 -1.45 8.62
N THR A 133 24.46 -2.29 8.70
CA THR A 133 24.58 -3.74 8.96
C THR A 133 25.06 -4.53 7.75
N ARG A 134 24.81 -4.02 6.52
CA ARG A 134 25.17 -4.69 5.26
C ARG A 134 26.15 -3.87 4.43
N GLN A 135 27.02 -4.56 3.72
CA GLN A 135 28.04 -3.98 2.82
C GLN A 135 27.44 -3.21 1.62
N PHE A 136 26.14 -3.43 1.34
CA PHE A 136 25.48 -3.43 0.02
C PHE A 136 26.21 -4.28 -1.03
N PRO A 137 25.47 -4.96 -1.92
CA PRO A 137 26.07 -5.50 -3.13
C PRO A 137 26.48 -4.32 -4.01
N PRO A 138 27.61 -4.40 -4.74
CA PRO A 138 27.79 -3.54 -5.89
C PRO A 138 26.65 -3.89 -6.86
N THR A 139 25.60 -3.06 -6.92
CA THR A 139 24.67 -3.14 -8.04
C THR A 139 25.50 -2.83 -9.27
N SER A 140 25.77 -3.86 -10.07
CA SER A 140 26.62 -3.85 -11.28
C SER A 140 26.05 -3.02 -12.43
N ARG A 141 25.05 -2.18 -12.18
CA ARG A 141 24.55 -1.22 -13.16
C ARG A 141 25.38 0.07 -13.05
N PRO A 142 26.00 0.53 -14.15
CA PRO A 142 26.59 1.87 -14.23
C PRO A 142 25.65 2.93 -13.66
N ILE A 143 26.21 3.93 -12.98
CA ILE A 143 25.46 5.07 -12.42
C ILE A 143 24.60 5.76 -13.51
N GLU A 144 25.09 5.76 -14.76
CA GLU A 144 24.38 6.29 -15.92
C GLU A 144 23.07 5.53 -16.21
N ASP A 145 23.05 4.20 -16.07
CA ASP A 145 21.84 3.38 -16.28
C ASP A 145 20.77 3.67 -15.22
N LYS A 146 21.18 3.98 -13.97
CA LYS A 146 20.26 4.36 -12.89
C LYS A 146 19.64 5.74 -13.13
N ALA A 147 20.42 6.69 -13.66
CA ALA A 147 19.93 8.05 -13.95
C ALA A 147 18.95 8.06 -15.13
N ILE A 148 19.21 7.24 -16.16
CA ILE A 148 18.31 7.06 -17.31
C ILE A 148 17.01 6.40 -16.85
N ASP A 149 17.07 5.32 -16.07
CA ASP A 149 15.88 4.64 -15.52
C ASP A 149 15.00 5.59 -14.69
N LYS A 150 15.62 6.42 -13.84
CA LYS A 150 14.89 7.42 -13.05
C LYS A 150 14.14 8.45 -13.91
N ARG A 151 14.78 8.98 -14.95
CA ARG A 151 14.15 9.97 -15.84
C ARG A 151 13.00 9.34 -16.63
N GLU A 152 13.15 8.11 -17.09
CA GLU A 152 12.09 7.38 -17.80
C GLU A 152 10.89 7.10 -16.90
N ARG A 153 11.12 6.67 -15.65
CA ARG A 153 10.06 6.51 -14.64
C ARG A 153 9.31 7.82 -14.41
N GLN A 154 10.04 8.91 -14.17
CA GLN A 154 9.42 10.22 -13.94
C GLN A 154 8.61 10.69 -15.16
N ASN A 155 9.13 10.52 -16.38
CA ASN A 155 8.37 10.83 -17.60
C ASN A 155 7.08 9.99 -17.69
N MET A 156 7.13 8.72 -17.30
CA MET A 156 5.96 7.85 -17.30
C MET A 156 4.94 8.27 -16.24
N GLU A 157 5.41 8.59 -15.03
CA GLU A 157 4.59 9.14 -13.94
C GLU A 157 3.82 10.39 -14.40
N ASP A 158 4.51 11.35 -15.01
CA ASP A 158 3.92 12.61 -15.46
C ASP A 158 2.83 12.37 -16.53
N ILE A 159 3.05 11.43 -17.44
CA ILE A 159 2.11 11.11 -18.52
C ILE A 159 0.88 10.38 -17.99
N ILE A 160 1.06 9.38 -17.12
CA ILE A 160 -0.07 8.68 -16.47
C ILE A 160 -0.88 9.66 -15.64
N LEU A 161 -0.22 10.47 -14.80
CA LEU A 161 -0.87 11.44 -13.94
C LEU A 161 -1.71 12.42 -14.77
N SER A 162 -1.12 13.04 -15.79
CA SER A 162 -1.77 14.08 -16.59
C SER A 162 -2.89 13.55 -17.49
N ARG A 163 -2.81 12.30 -17.98
CA ARG A 163 -3.77 11.76 -18.98
C ARG A 163 -4.80 10.79 -18.42
N LEU A 164 -4.47 10.05 -17.36
CA LEU A 164 -5.27 8.94 -16.84
C LEU A 164 -5.75 9.14 -15.40
N VAL A 165 -5.16 10.08 -14.65
CA VAL A 165 -5.50 10.29 -13.23
C VAL A 165 -6.18 11.63 -13.00
N LYS A 166 -5.46 12.75 -13.19
CA LYS A 166 -5.96 14.10 -12.90
C LYS A 166 -7.32 14.42 -13.53
N PRO A 167 -7.56 14.12 -14.82
CA PRO A 167 -8.84 14.46 -15.47
C PRO A 167 -10.08 13.85 -14.79
N TYR A 168 -9.89 12.76 -14.04
CA TYR A 168 -10.98 11.95 -13.51
C TYR A 168 -11.08 12.02 -11.98
N LEU A 169 -9.95 12.15 -11.26
CA LEU A 169 -9.94 12.16 -9.78
C LEU A 169 -9.80 13.55 -9.14
N GLU A 170 -9.28 14.56 -9.84
CA GLU A 170 -9.30 15.95 -9.33
C GLU A 170 -10.68 16.60 -9.49
N ALA A 171 -11.55 16.03 -10.32
CA ALA A 171 -12.89 16.53 -10.55
C ALA A 171 -13.75 16.44 -9.27
N SER A 172 -14.49 17.50 -8.97
CA SER A 172 -15.17 17.70 -7.69
C SER A 172 -16.20 16.61 -7.34
N SER A 173 -16.83 15.96 -8.34
CA SER A 173 -17.90 14.97 -8.14
C SER A 173 -17.44 13.55 -8.45
N ILE A 174 -17.17 12.76 -7.41
CA ILE A 174 -16.94 11.30 -7.52
C ILE A 174 -18.28 10.55 -7.63
N ALA A 175 -19.34 11.07 -7.01
CA ALA A 175 -20.63 10.40 -6.88
C ALA A 175 -21.40 10.23 -8.21
N THR A 176 -21.24 11.15 -9.16
CA THR A 176 -22.06 11.20 -10.38
C THR A 176 -21.36 10.69 -11.63
N LYS A 177 -20.19 10.06 -11.47
CA LYS A 177 -19.32 9.69 -12.59
C LYS A 177 -19.25 8.19 -12.77
N ASN A 178 -18.81 7.80 -13.97
CA ASN A 178 -18.65 6.40 -14.34
C ASN A 178 -17.63 5.72 -13.41
N GLN A 179 -18.11 4.78 -12.59
CA GLN A 179 -17.31 4.09 -11.58
C GLN A 179 -16.10 3.36 -12.19
N THR A 180 -16.26 2.72 -13.35
CA THR A 180 -15.17 1.99 -14.02
C THR A 180 -14.00 2.93 -14.35
N VAL A 181 -14.29 4.17 -14.78
CA VAL A 181 -13.25 5.14 -15.11
C VAL A 181 -12.52 5.62 -13.86
N LEU A 182 -13.25 5.84 -12.76
CA LEU A 182 -12.68 6.24 -11.49
C LEU A 182 -11.78 5.14 -10.92
N GLU A 183 -12.23 3.89 -10.97
CA GLU A 183 -11.47 2.70 -10.54
C GLU A 183 -10.20 2.53 -11.37
N ALA A 184 -10.30 2.67 -12.71
CA ALA A 184 -9.14 2.64 -13.59
C ALA A 184 -8.13 3.75 -13.27
N ALA A 185 -8.59 4.96 -12.95
CA ALA A 185 -7.73 6.06 -12.55
C ALA A 185 -7.05 5.79 -11.18
N ALA A 186 -7.77 5.21 -10.22
CA ALA A 186 -7.20 4.80 -8.94
C ALA A 186 -6.16 3.68 -9.11
N GLU A 187 -6.41 2.71 -9.99
CA GLU A 187 -5.45 1.67 -10.30
C GLU A 187 -4.21 2.22 -11.04
N CYS A 188 -4.36 3.27 -11.85
CA CYS A 188 -3.22 4.00 -12.41
C CYS A 188 -2.34 4.64 -11.32
N ILE A 189 -2.93 5.17 -10.24
CA ILE A 189 -2.14 5.63 -9.07
C ILE A 189 -1.37 4.46 -8.45
N ASN A 190 -2.03 3.32 -8.26
CA ASN A 190 -1.38 2.12 -7.73
C ASN A 190 -0.18 1.70 -8.59
N ILE A 191 -0.32 1.68 -9.92
CA ILE A 191 0.78 1.41 -10.87
C ILE A 191 1.92 2.42 -10.69
N MET A 192 1.62 3.71 -10.62
CA MET A 192 2.63 4.75 -10.44
C MET A 192 3.41 4.57 -9.14
N VAL A 193 2.74 4.31 -8.02
CA VAL A 193 3.38 4.15 -6.71
C VAL A 193 4.23 2.88 -6.69
N SER A 194 3.68 1.76 -7.17
CA SER A 194 4.27 0.44 -6.99
C SER A 194 5.25 0.00 -8.08
N ARG A 195 5.24 0.65 -9.25
CA ARG A 195 6.12 0.30 -10.38
C ARG A 195 6.98 1.46 -10.83
N CYS A 196 6.46 2.68 -10.82
CA CYS A 196 7.30 3.84 -11.14
C CYS A 196 8.08 4.33 -9.91
N GLY A 197 7.48 4.29 -8.72
CA GLY A 197 8.11 4.63 -7.44
C GLY A 197 7.94 6.09 -7.01
N LEU A 198 7.31 6.94 -7.83
CA LEU A 198 7.17 8.38 -7.61
C LEU A 198 8.53 9.03 -7.35
N THR A 199 9.47 8.77 -8.26
CA THR A 199 10.92 8.99 -8.10
C THR A 199 11.36 10.46 -8.06
N GLY A 200 10.42 11.39 -8.27
CA GLY A 200 10.64 12.83 -8.12
C GLY A 200 11.04 13.21 -6.68
N LYS A 201 11.72 14.36 -6.53
CA LYS A 201 11.94 14.96 -5.21
C LYS A 201 10.57 15.20 -4.55
N GLY A 202 10.47 14.99 -3.24
CA GLY A 202 9.28 15.42 -2.50
C GLY A 202 9.15 16.95 -2.52
N GLY A 203 7.93 17.47 -2.64
CA GLY A 203 7.66 18.91 -2.55
C GLY A 203 6.59 19.40 -3.52
N LEU A 204 6.21 20.67 -3.36
CA LEU A 204 5.21 21.33 -4.21
C LEU A 204 5.59 21.25 -5.70
N GLY A 205 4.61 20.97 -6.55
CA GLY A 205 4.79 20.88 -8.00
C GLY A 205 5.43 19.58 -8.49
N THR A 206 5.47 18.55 -7.65
CA THR A 206 5.99 17.22 -8.00
C THR A 206 4.84 16.23 -8.17
N THR A 207 5.04 15.23 -9.02
CA THR A 207 4.05 14.16 -9.24
C THR A 207 3.68 13.44 -7.95
N ARG A 208 4.64 13.23 -7.04
CA ARG A 208 4.37 12.67 -5.70
C ARG A 208 3.40 13.55 -4.90
N TYR A 209 3.62 14.87 -4.90
CA TYR A 209 2.75 15.80 -4.19
C TYR A 209 1.35 15.85 -4.80
N ASP A 210 1.24 15.86 -6.13
CA ASP A 210 -0.05 15.86 -6.82
C ASP A 210 -0.85 14.59 -6.52
N VAL A 211 -0.22 13.42 -6.57
CA VAL A 211 -0.84 12.16 -6.14
C VAL A 211 -1.30 12.25 -4.69
N PHE A 212 -0.46 12.77 -3.79
CA PHE A 212 -0.84 12.94 -2.38
C PHE A 212 -2.03 13.89 -2.20
N GLN A 213 -2.11 15.00 -2.95
CA GLN A 213 -3.25 15.91 -2.91
C GLN A 213 -4.55 15.25 -3.37
N ILE A 214 -4.49 14.44 -4.43
CA ILE A 214 -5.64 13.68 -4.92
C ILE A 214 -6.14 12.72 -3.84
N LEU A 215 -5.23 11.93 -3.24
CA LEU A 215 -5.57 10.98 -2.19
C LEU A 215 -6.11 11.68 -0.93
N SER A 216 -5.52 12.80 -0.53
CA SER A 216 -6.01 13.64 0.59
C SER A 216 -7.40 14.24 0.31
N SER A 217 -7.72 14.50 -0.96
CA SER A 217 -9.06 14.94 -1.36
C SER A 217 -10.09 13.82 -1.20
N ILE A 218 -9.73 12.58 -1.58
CA ILE A 218 -10.56 11.39 -1.41
C ILE A 218 -10.75 11.09 0.08
N GLU A 219 -9.68 11.12 0.88
CA GLU A 219 -9.72 10.98 2.33
C GLU A 219 -10.71 11.95 2.97
N ARG A 220 -10.60 13.25 2.67
CA ARG A 220 -11.52 14.26 3.22
C ARG A 220 -12.97 13.98 2.86
N LYS A 221 -13.24 13.46 1.65
CA LYS A 221 -14.59 13.05 1.25
C LYS A 221 -15.09 11.88 2.09
N ILE A 222 -14.26 10.85 2.31
CA ILE A 222 -14.59 9.72 3.19
C ILE A 222 -14.92 10.22 4.59
N LEU A 223 -14.03 11.01 5.21
CA LEU A 223 -14.20 11.52 6.56
C LEU A 223 -15.48 12.37 6.70
N ASN A 224 -15.73 13.26 5.74
CA ASN A 224 -16.94 14.08 5.74
C ASN A 224 -18.20 13.23 5.59
N SER A 225 -18.22 12.25 4.68
CA SER A 225 -19.40 11.40 4.46
C SER A 225 -19.68 10.48 5.65
N LEU A 226 -18.66 9.89 6.27
CA LEU A 226 -18.81 9.06 7.48
C LEU A 226 -19.32 9.88 8.67
N ALA A 227 -18.86 11.14 8.82
CA ALA A 227 -19.28 11.99 9.93
C ALA A 227 -20.76 12.43 9.87
N HIS A 228 -21.35 12.54 8.68
CA HIS A 228 -22.72 13.06 8.51
C HIS A 228 -23.76 11.97 8.25
N SER A 229 -23.36 10.71 8.00
CA SER A 229 -24.23 9.54 7.73
C SER A 229 -25.24 9.66 6.57
N GLU A 230 -25.37 10.82 5.92
CA GLU A 230 -26.36 11.09 4.86
C GLU A 230 -25.95 10.58 3.47
N ASP A 231 -24.66 10.33 3.23
CA ASP A 231 -24.14 9.95 1.90
C ASP A 231 -23.22 8.71 1.96
N GLN A 232 -23.82 7.60 2.37
CA GLN A 232 -23.12 6.31 2.46
C GLN A 232 -22.57 5.84 1.11
N VAL A 233 -23.31 6.06 0.01
CA VAL A 233 -22.90 5.64 -1.34
C VAL A 233 -21.62 6.36 -1.80
N SER A 234 -21.50 7.67 -1.55
CA SER A 234 -20.25 8.37 -1.87
C SER A 234 -19.10 7.93 -0.98
N SER A 235 -19.35 7.66 0.31
CA SER A 235 -18.32 7.17 1.24
C SER A 235 -17.76 5.81 0.79
N LEU A 236 -18.65 4.89 0.42
CA LEU A 236 -18.35 3.58 -0.13
C LEU A 236 -17.43 3.71 -1.34
N ARG A 237 -17.87 4.49 -2.35
CA ARG A 237 -17.10 4.66 -3.58
C ARG A 237 -15.75 5.30 -3.32
N ALA A 238 -15.70 6.35 -2.49
CA ALA A 238 -14.44 7.00 -2.16
C ALA A 238 -13.48 6.04 -1.43
N LEU A 239 -13.98 5.21 -0.51
CA LEU A 239 -13.20 4.21 0.21
C LEU A 239 -12.67 3.12 -0.72
N GLN A 240 -13.48 2.65 -1.67
CA GLN A 240 -13.07 1.72 -2.71
C GLN A 240 -11.95 2.31 -3.58
N LEU A 241 -12.12 3.55 -4.06
CA LEU A 241 -11.10 4.22 -4.87
C LEU A 241 -9.78 4.40 -4.12
N LEU A 242 -9.85 4.82 -2.86
CA LEU A 242 -8.67 4.97 -2.03
C LEU A 242 -7.98 3.62 -1.82
N SER A 243 -8.74 2.58 -1.49
CA SER A 243 -8.20 1.24 -1.27
C SER A 243 -7.53 0.68 -2.52
N SER A 244 -8.17 0.83 -3.70
CA SER A 244 -7.59 0.45 -4.98
C SER A 244 -6.28 1.18 -5.28
N ALA A 245 -6.22 2.50 -5.01
CA ALA A 245 -4.99 3.27 -5.13
C ALA A 245 -3.91 2.82 -4.14
N MET A 246 -4.31 2.31 -2.97
CA MET A 246 -3.42 1.75 -1.95
C MET A 246 -2.95 0.32 -2.22
N GLY A 247 -3.36 -0.29 -3.33
CA GLY A 247 -2.95 -1.64 -3.70
C GLY A 247 -3.90 -2.72 -3.20
N ALA A 248 -5.13 -2.36 -2.81
CA ALA A 248 -6.16 -3.35 -2.56
C ALA A 248 -6.48 -4.05 -3.88
N LYS A 249 -6.53 -5.39 -3.83
CA LYS A 249 -6.61 -6.34 -4.95
C LYS A 249 -6.99 -5.64 -6.26
N PRO A 250 -6.04 -5.45 -7.19
CA PRO A 250 -6.32 -4.68 -8.39
C PRO A 250 -7.44 -5.40 -9.16
N GLN A 251 -8.54 -4.70 -9.45
CA GLN A 251 -9.62 -5.30 -10.26
C GLN A 251 -9.09 -5.70 -11.64
N PHE A 252 -8.01 -5.05 -12.10
CA PHE A 252 -7.43 -5.25 -13.42
C PHE A 252 -5.99 -5.77 -13.39
N SER A 253 -5.41 -6.19 -12.25
CA SER A 253 -4.05 -6.74 -12.16
C SER A 253 -3.92 -7.87 -11.14
N ALA A 254 -3.34 -9.00 -11.57
CA ALA A 254 -3.31 -10.26 -10.83
C ALA A 254 -2.17 -10.38 -9.81
N THR A 255 -1.34 -9.35 -9.63
CA THR A 255 -0.18 -9.42 -8.71
C THR A 255 -0.43 -8.63 -7.44
N ALA A 256 -0.16 -9.24 -6.29
CA ALA A 256 -0.17 -8.56 -5.00
C ALA A 256 0.80 -7.39 -5.07
N VAL A 257 0.26 -6.17 -4.95
CA VAL A 257 1.05 -4.96 -5.06
C VAL A 257 1.60 -4.58 -3.69
N ALA A 258 2.76 -3.93 -3.66
CA ALA A 258 3.37 -3.40 -2.45
C ALA A 258 2.36 -2.54 -1.66
N ASN A 259 2.48 -2.54 -0.32
CA ASN A 259 1.62 -1.72 0.52
C ASN A 259 1.91 -0.23 0.27
N ASN A 260 1.17 0.39 -0.65
CA ASN A 260 1.35 1.77 -1.07
C ASN A 260 1.11 2.78 0.06
N VAL A 261 0.36 2.39 1.11
CA VAL A 261 0.18 3.21 2.32
C VAL A 261 1.55 3.53 2.92
N SER A 262 2.41 2.51 3.03
CA SER A 262 3.78 2.68 3.53
C SER A 262 4.68 3.47 2.57
N ILE A 263 4.58 3.23 1.25
CA ILE A 263 5.42 3.89 0.24
C ILE A 263 5.16 5.40 0.22
N LEU A 264 3.89 5.77 0.34
CA LEU A 264 3.44 7.15 0.32
C LEU A 264 3.63 7.86 1.66
N ASN A 265 3.89 7.12 2.75
CA ASN A 265 3.73 7.62 4.12
C ASN A 265 2.32 8.19 4.35
N PHE A 266 1.30 7.53 3.80
CA PHE A 266 -0.08 7.90 4.02
C PHE A 266 -0.51 7.44 5.42
N ASP A 267 -1.14 8.32 6.21
CA ASP A 267 -1.62 7.96 7.54
C ASP A 267 -3.03 7.38 7.44
N PRO A 268 -3.22 6.06 7.64
CA PRO A 268 -4.56 5.46 7.58
C PRO A 268 -5.40 5.71 8.83
N LEU A 269 -4.82 6.25 9.90
CA LEU A 269 -5.46 6.33 11.21
C LEU A 269 -6.74 7.18 11.22
N PRO A 270 -6.82 8.37 10.57
CA PRO A 270 -8.03 9.19 10.60
C PRO A 270 -9.24 8.48 10.00
N ILE A 271 -9.07 7.86 8.83
CA ILE A 271 -10.13 7.10 8.15
C ILE A 271 -10.56 5.93 9.01
N THR A 272 -9.59 5.21 9.57
CA THR A 272 -9.87 4.01 10.35
C THR A 272 -10.62 4.33 11.64
N LYS A 273 -10.23 5.41 12.34
CA LYS A 273 -10.98 5.93 13.49
C LYS A 273 -12.41 6.32 13.12
N ALA A 274 -12.59 7.00 11.98
CA ALA A 274 -13.92 7.37 11.51
C ALA A 274 -14.80 6.16 11.17
N ILE A 275 -14.23 5.11 10.59
CA ILE A 275 -14.94 3.84 10.33
C ILE A 275 -15.39 3.21 11.63
N VAL A 276 -14.48 3.02 12.60
CA VAL A 276 -14.84 2.42 13.90
C VAL A 276 -15.96 3.20 14.58
N GLN A 277 -15.82 4.53 14.68
CA GLN A 277 -16.84 5.40 15.26
C GLN A 277 -18.17 5.33 14.51
N PHE A 278 -18.14 5.26 13.18
CA PHE A 278 -19.35 5.11 12.37
C PHE A 278 -20.09 3.82 12.72
N TYR A 279 -19.40 2.68 12.85
CA TYR A 279 -20.06 1.41 13.20
C TYR A 279 -20.53 1.37 14.65
N GLU A 280 -19.77 1.95 15.58
CA GLU A 280 -20.18 2.06 16.99
C GLU A 280 -21.47 2.89 17.15
N LEU A 281 -21.57 4.02 16.44
CA LEU A 281 -22.72 4.92 16.52
C LEU A 281 -23.97 4.37 15.81
N ASN A 282 -23.78 3.68 14.69
CA ASN A 282 -24.89 3.16 13.88
C ASN A 282 -25.32 1.73 14.32
N GLY A 283 -24.56 1.07 15.19
CA GLY A 283 -24.93 -0.19 15.83
C GLY A 283 -25.22 -1.34 14.85
N SER A 284 -26.02 -2.31 15.29
CA SER A 284 -26.47 -3.47 14.50
C SER A 284 -27.61 -3.16 13.52
N GLN A 285 -27.72 -1.92 13.04
CA GLN A 285 -28.57 -1.64 11.87
C GLN A 285 -28.04 -2.48 10.70
N GLN A 286 -28.93 -2.96 9.82
CA GLN A 286 -28.54 -3.70 8.62
C GLN A 286 -27.67 -2.79 7.75
N HIS A 287 -26.35 -2.91 7.91
CA HIS A 287 -25.38 -2.27 7.05
C HIS A 287 -25.48 -2.89 5.66
N ASP A 288 -25.27 -2.08 4.64
CA ASP A 288 -25.12 -2.58 3.28
C ASP A 288 -23.87 -3.46 3.24
N ILE A 289 -24.02 -4.72 2.81
CA ILE A 289 -22.90 -5.67 2.62
C ILE A 289 -21.79 -5.03 1.76
N SER A 290 -22.15 -4.15 0.84
CA SER A 290 -21.19 -3.40 0.01
C SER A 290 -20.27 -2.51 0.86
N LEU A 291 -20.83 -1.84 1.88
CA LEU A 291 -20.08 -1.01 2.82
C LEU A 291 -19.12 -1.86 3.63
N ASP A 292 -19.62 -2.97 4.17
CA ASP A 292 -18.80 -3.92 4.93
C ASP A 292 -17.62 -4.42 4.10
N MET A 293 -17.86 -4.79 2.84
CA MET A 293 -16.81 -5.20 1.92
C MET A 293 -15.78 -4.10 1.67
N SER A 294 -16.22 -2.85 1.51
CA SER A 294 -15.31 -1.74 1.25
C SER A 294 -14.44 -1.42 2.47
N VAL A 295 -14.98 -1.58 3.67
CA VAL A 295 -14.23 -1.48 4.93
C VAL A 295 -13.22 -2.61 5.06
N LEU A 296 -13.60 -3.86 4.77
CA LEU A 296 -12.67 -5.01 4.78
C LEU A 296 -11.51 -4.80 3.81
N VAL A 297 -11.81 -4.33 2.59
CA VAL A 297 -10.81 -4.02 1.56
C VAL A 297 -9.85 -2.94 2.07
N TRP A 298 -10.36 -1.86 2.67
CA TRP A 298 -9.53 -0.80 3.26
C TRP A 298 -8.63 -1.32 4.38
N VAL A 299 -9.18 -2.09 5.32
CA VAL A 299 -8.42 -2.64 6.44
C VAL A 299 -7.30 -3.55 5.92
N SER A 300 -7.57 -4.37 4.89
CA SER A 300 -6.59 -5.30 4.29
C SER A 300 -5.35 -4.65 3.66
N VAL A 301 -5.37 -3.32 3.45
CA VAL A 301 -4.21 -2.56 2.93
C VAL A 301 -3.63 -1.58 3.94
N SER A 302 -4.44 -1.15 4.91
CA SER A 302 -4.07 -0.08 5.83
C SER A 302 -3.59 -0.58 7.20
N VAL A 303 -4.03 -1.76 7.64
CA VAL A 303 -3.81 -2.24 9.02
C VAL A 303 -2.33 -2.40 9.35
N SER A 304 -1.52 -2.84 8.38
CA SER A 304 -0.07 -2.91 8.49
C SER A 304 0.64 -1.55 8.47
N SER A 305 -0.08 -0.43 8.50
CA SER A 305 0.49 0.92 8.68
C SER A 305 -0.04 1.62 9.94
N ILE A 306 -1.00 1.03 10.65
CA ILE A 306 -1.55 1.57 11.91
C ILE A 306 -0.60 1.24 13.07
N LYS A 307 -0.32 2.20 13.95
CA LYS A 307 0.55 2.00 15.14
C LYS A 307 -0.20 2.12 16.47
N ASP A 308 -1.45 2.56 16.42
CA ASP A 308 -2.30 2.80 17.58
C ASP A 308 -2.96 1.47 18.01
N SER A 309 -2.51 0.89 19.13
CA SER A 309 -2.94 -0.43 19.62
C SER A 309 -4.44 -0.47 19.93
N ASP A 310 -4.97 0.60 20.52
CA ASP A 310 -6.35 0.66 20.95
C ASP A 310 -7.29 0.62 19.73
N ILE A 311 -6.86 1.26 18.63
CA ILE A 311 -7.58 1.20 17.35
C ILE A 311 -7.48 -0.18 16.69
N ILE A 312 -6.34 -0.87 16.81
CA ILE A 312 -6.20 -2.24 16.30
C ILE A 312 -7.16 -3.18 17.04
N GLU A 313 -7.29 -3.05 18.36
CA GLU A 313 -8.23 -3.82 19.17
C GLU A 313 -9.69 -3.52 18.78
N GLN A 314 -10.05 -2.24 18.63
CA GLN A 314 -11.39 -1.85 18.18
C GLN A 314 -11.71 -2.38 16.78
N LEU A 315 -10.74 -2.34 15.85
CA LEU A 315 -10.87 -2.94 14.53
C LEU A 315 -11.11 -4.44 14.60
N PHE A 316 -10.43 -5.15 15.49
CA PHE A 316 -10.63 -6.59 15.66
C PHE A 316 -12.07 -6.92 16.08
N CYS A 317 -12.60 -6.19 17.05
CA CYS A 317 -14.00 -6.31 17.49
C CYS A 317 -14.98 -5.99 16.35
N LEU A 318 -14.70 -4.94 15.56
CA LEU A 318 -15.48 -4.57 14.40
C LEU A 318 -15.48 -5.69 13.35
N LEU A 319 -14.31 -6.21 12.98
CA LEU A 319 -14.16 -7.29 12.01
C LEU A 319 -14.92 -8.55 12.46
N SER A 320 -14.82 -8.92 13.74
CA SER A 320 -15.57 -10.04 14.31
C SER A 320 -17.09 -9.86 14.15
N THR A 321 -17.58 -8.64 14.38
CA THR A 321 -19.00 -8.32 14.23
C THR A 321 -19.43 -8.39 12.76
N MET A 322 -18.63 -7.83 11.85
CA MET A 322 -18.87 -7.88 10.41
C MET A 322 -18.87 -9.32 9.88
N CYS A 323 -17.95 -10.16 10.36
CA CYS A 323 -17.94 -11.59 10.03
C CYS A 323 -19.26 -12.24 10.42
N SER A 324 -19.68 -12.03 11.66
CA SER A 324 -20.93 -12.61 12.18
C SER A 324 -22.10 -12.16 11.32
N ASN A 325 -22.20 -10.87 10.97
CA ASN A 325 -23.25 -10.37 10.10
C ASN A 325 -23.24 -10.98 8.70
N ILE A 326 -22.06 -11.08 8.07
CA ILE A 326 -21.90 -11.64 6.71
C ILE A 326 -22.23 -13.14 6.72
N PHE A 327 -21.74 -13.91 7.69
CA PHE A 327 -21.96 -15.35 7.78
C PHE A 327 -23.37 -15.70 8.27
N ASP A 328 -23.98 -14.91 9.16
CA ASP A 328 -25.38 -15.11 9.57
C ASP A 328 -26.34 -14.79 8.41
N THR A 329 -25.99 -13.82 7.54
CA THR A 329 -26.72 -13.62 6.28
C THR A 329 -26.42 -14.69 5.22
N GLU A 330 -25.35 -15.49 5.36
CA GLU A 330 -25.08 -16.61 4.44
C GLU A 330 -26.06 -17.78 4.56
N GLY A 331 -26.79 -17.89 5.67
CA GLY A 331 -28.02 -18.71 5.72
C GLY A 331 -29.04 -18.32 4.63
N GLY A 332 -29.04 -17.05 4.19
CA GLY A 332 -29.79 -16.52 3.06
C GLY A 332 -28.98 -16.44 1.75
N LEU A 333 -27.66 -16.20 1.79
CA LEU A 333 -26.83 -16.21 0.57
C LEU A 333 -26.66 -17.62 -0.01
N ARG A 334 -26.83 -18.71 0.74
CA ARG A 334 -26.89 -20.08 0.16
C ARG A 334 -28.02 -20.26 -0.85
N GLU A 335 -29.12 -19.51 -0.76
CA GLU A 335 -30.17 -19.47 -1.80
C GLU A 335 -29.77 -18.63 -3.03
N GLN A 336 -28.79 -17.74 -2.90
CA GLN A 336 -28.30 -16.83 -3.95
C GLN A 336 -26.97 -17.27 -4.59
N ALA A 337 -26.16 -18.06 -3.86
CA ALA A 337 -24.82 -18.52 -4.20
C ALA A 337 -24.79 -19.53 -5.35
N GLY A 338 -25.93 -20.14 -5.71
CA GLY A 338 -26.06 -20.91 -6.95
C GLY A 338 -25.80 -20.10 -8.23
N ARG A 339 -25.49 -18.79 -8.16
CA ARG A 339 -25.17 -17.91 -9.30
C ARG A 339 -23.79 -17.26 -9.27
N ASP A 340 -23.02 -17.28 -8.18
CA ASP A 340 -21.84 -16.38 -8.06
C ASP A 340 -20.74 -16.92 -7.10
N ASN A 341 -20.20 -18.12 -7.38
CA ASN A 341 -19.16 -18.81 -6.57
C ASN A 341 -17.86 -18.00 -6.31
N GLY A 342 -17.62 -16.88 -7.00
CA GLY A 342 -16.40 -16.09 -6.83
C GLY A 342 -16.36 -15.23 -5.56
N LYS A 343 -17.51 -14.73 -5.08
CA LYS A 343 -17.55 -13.69 -4.02
C LYS A 343 -17.24 -14.22 -2.63
N ALA A 344 -17.74 -15.40 -2.25
CA ALA A 344 -17.46 -16.01 -0.95
C ALA A 344 -15.95 -16.26 -0.74
N SER A 345 -15.25 -16.69 -1.80
CA SER A 345 -13.78 -16.87 -1.78
C SER A 345 -13.01 -15.56 -1.58
N GLU A 346 -13.55 -14.44 -2.06
CA GLU A 346 -12.92 -13.12 -1.97
C GLU A 346 -13.09 -12.49 -0.59
N ILE A 347 -14.29 -12.56 -0.01
CA ILE A 347 -14.56 -12.16 1.39
C ILE A 347 -13.59 -12.89 2.31
N SER A 348 -13.51 -14.19 2.11
CA SER A 348 -12.64 -15.09 2.83
C SER A 348 -11.16 -14.67 2.72
N TYR A 349 -10.65 -14.48 1.50
CA TYR A 349 -9.27 -14.05 1.31
C TYR A 349 -8.95 -12.71 1.98
N LEU A 350 -9.82 -11.71 1.84
CA LEU A 350 -9.62 -10.37 2.41
C LEU A 350 -9.60 -10.42 3.95
N LEU A 351 -10.49 -11.21 4.54
CA LEU A 351 -10.55 -11.41 5.98
C LEU A 351 -9.28 -12.09 6.51
N MET A 352 -8.88 -13.20 5.89
CA MET A 352 -7.68 -13.94 6.29
C MET A 352 -6.43 -13.07 6.16
N LYS A 353 -6.34 -12.27 5.10
CA LYS A 353 -5.24 -11.33 4.91
C LYS A 353 -5.21 -10.27 6.02
N ALA A 354 -6.35 -9.65 6.33
CA ALA A 354 -6.46 -8.64 7.38
C ALA A 354 -6.08 -9.21 8.76
N LEU A 355 -6.63 -10.38 9.12
CA LEU A 355 -6.35 -11.05 10.38
C LEU A 355 -4.88 -11.49 10.49
N TYR A 356 -4.31 -12.06 9.43
CA TYR A 356 -2.90 -12.45 9.39
C TYR A 356 -1.95 -11.24 9.55
N GLU A 357 -2.24 -10.12 8.90
CA GLU A 357 -1.45 -8.89 9.04
C GLU A 357 -1.56 -8.28 10.46
N MET A 358 -2.69 -8.46 11.15
CA MET A 358 -2.86 -8.05 12.55
C MET A 358 -2.10 -8.98 13.51
N GLU A 359 -2.23 -10.29 13.33
CA GLU A 359 -1.60 -11.30 14.18
C GLU A 359 -0.08 -11.26 14.09
N THR A 360 0.48 -11.14 12.88
CA THR A 360 1.94 -11.03 12.68
C THR A 360 2.56 -9.81 13.37
N ARG A 361 1.76 -8.77 13.68
CA ARG A 361 2.20 -7.61 14.48
C ARG A 361 2.06 -7.82 15.97
N ASN A 362 1.08 -8.60 16.41
CA ASN A 362 0.90 -8.98 17.80
C ASN A 362 1.92 -10.04 18.28
N LEU A 363 2.76 -10.63 17.40
CA LEU A 363 3.82 -11.59 17.75
C LEU A 363 4.92 -11.10 18.73
N GLY A 364 4.79 -9.91 19.31
CA GLY A 364 5.53 -9.48 20.51
C GLY A 364 4.78 -9.70 21.84
N MET A 365 3.51 -10.10 21.79
CA MET A 365 2.64 -10.44 22.90
C MET A 365 2.12 -11.87 22.69
N GLU A 366 2.10 -12.70 23.74
CA GLU A 366 1.42 -13.99 23.64
C GLU A 366 -0.07 -13.71 23.37
N PRO A 367 -0.67 -14.32 22.33
CA PRO A 367 -2.09 -14.13 22.06
C PRO A 367 -2.89 -14.57 23.28
N SER A 368 -3.90 -13.79 23.63
CA SER A 368 -4.83 -14.18 24.69
C SER A 368 -5.62 -15.42 24.26
N ASP A 369 -6.06 -16.25 25.21
CA ASP A 369 -6.91 -17.44 24.94
C ASP A 369 -8.16 -17.08 24.10
N SER A 370 -8.63 -15.83 24.18
CA SER A 370 -9.74 -15.32 23.36
C SER A 370 -9.38 -15.06 21.91
N GLU A 371 -8.15 -14.62 21.61
CA GLU A 371 -7.68 -14.37 20.23
C GLU A 371 -7.38 -15.69 19.50
N GLU A 372 -6.79 -16.67 20.19
CA GLU A 372 -6.64 -18.03 19.65
C GLU A 372 -8.01 -18.67 19.39
N GLN A 373 -8.99 -18.49 20.29
CA GLN A 373 -10.35 -18.98 20.06
C GLN A 373 -11.02 -18.27 18.89
N LEU A 374 -10.82 -16.96 18.71
CA LEU A 374 -11.42 -16.21 17.60
C LEU A 374 -10.78 -16.59 16.26
N LEU A 375 -9.45 -16.74 16.22
CA LEU A 375 -8.74 -17.23 15.05
C LEU A 375 -9.16 -18.67 14.71
N ALA A 376 -9.28 -19.54 15.71
CA ALA A 376 -9.79 -20.89 15.54
C ALA A 376 -11.26 -20.92 15.11
N GLN A 377 -12.09 -19.97 15.55
CA GLN A 377 -13.48 -19.82 15.10
C GLN A 377 -13.55 -19.32 13.65
N VAL A 378 -12.72 -18.36 13.25
CA VAL A 378 -12.62 -17.89 11.86
C VAL A 378 -12.12 -19.01 10.96
N ILE A 379 -11.04 -19.70 11.34
CA ILE A 379 -10.51 -20.87 10.61
C ILE A 379 -11.55 -22.01 10.57
N GLY A 380 -12.31 -22.22 11.65
CA GLY A 380 -13.37 -23.22 11.73
C GLY A 380 -14.57 -22.90 10.84
N LEU A 381 -15.03 -21.63 10.83
CA LEU A 381 -16.06 -21.13 9.90
C LEU A 381 -15.62 -21.35 8.45
N PHE A 382 -14.36 -21.05 8.15
CA PHE A 382 -13.75 -21.32 6.84
C PHE A 382 -13.72 -22.78 6.44
N ALA A 383 -13.29 -23.66 7.34
CA ALA A 383 -13.26 -25.10 7.09
C ALA A 383 -14.68 -25.61 6.78
N THR A 384 -15.69 -25.05 7.44
CA THR A 384 -17.10 -25.42 7.26
C THR A 384 -17.66 -24.92 5.91
N VAL A 385 -17.27 -23.72 5.47
CA VAL A 385 -17.62 -23.18 4.14
C VAL A 385 -16.93 -24.01 3.04
N MET A 386 -15.64 -24.32 3.21
CA MET A 386 -14.83 -25.08 2.25
C MET A 386 -15.19 -26.58 2.17
N ASP A 387 -15.62 -27.23 3.26
CA ASP A 387 -16.09 -28.63 3.21
C ASP A 387 -17.48 -28.74 2.56
N SER A 388 -18.28 -27.66 2.57
CA SER A 388 -19.58 -27.66 1.88
C SER A 388 -19.47 -27.60 0.36
N ASP A 389 -18.33 -27.13 -0.17
CA ASP A 389 -18.00 -27.20 -1.60
C ASP A 389 -17.64 -28.63 -2.06
N LYS A 390 -17.21 -29.51 -1.15
CA LYS A 390 -16.90 -30.92 -1.47
C LYS A 390 -18.11 -31.85 -1.45
N VAL A 391 -19.26 -31.39 -0.94
CA VAL A 391 -20.52 -32.14 -0.92
C VAL A 391 -21.39 -31.81 -2.14
N ALA A 392 -21.00 -30.81 -2.94
CA ALA A 392 -21.71 -30.35 -4.14
C ALA A 392 -21.06 -30.78 -5.48
N GLU A 393 -19.94 -31.50 -5.46
CA GLU A 393 -19.45 -32.35 -6.57
C GLU A 393 -19.91 -33.79 -6.39
#